data_AF-A0A3M1YW03-F1
#
_entry.id   AF-A0A3M1YW03-F1
#
_cell.length_a   1.000
_cell.length_b   1.000
_cell.length_c   1.000
_cell.angle_alpha   90.00
_cell.angle_beta   90.00
_cell.angle_gamma   90.00
#
_symmetry.space_group_name_H-M   'P 1'
#
loop_
_entity.id
_entity.type
_entity.pdbx_description
1 polymer ?
#
loop_
_entity_poly.entity_id
_entity_poly.type
_entity_poly.pdbx_seq_one_letter_code
_entity_poly.pdbx_strand_id
1 'polypeptide(L)' 'MSNNNPLVSVIIVTYNRINVLKNCLEAIKNQTFSKDLYEVIVVDDGSTDGTK' A
#
# COMPACT_ATOMS: atom_id res chain seq x y z
N MET A 1 -26.00 -4.56 14.16
CA MET A 1 -24.90 -5.49 13.84
C MET A 1 -23.61 -4.79 14.19
N SER A 2 -22.73 -5.39 14.98
CA SER A 2 -21.41 -4.82 15.26
C SER A 2 -20.59 -4.83 13.98
N ASN A 3 -20.27 -3.65 13.44
CA ASN A 3 -19.33 -3.50 12.32
C ASN A 3 -17.93 -3.90 12.81
N ASN A 4 -17.62 -5.18 12.71
CA ASN A 4 -16.32 -5.73 13.09
C ASN A 4 -15.40 -5.72 11.87
N ASN A 5 -15.08 -4.52 11.37
CA ASN A 5 -14.12 -4.37 10.29
C ASN A 5 -12.75 -4.83 10.80
N PRO A 6 -12.05 -5.74 10.09
CA PRO A 6 -10.74 -6.22 10.51
C PRO A 6 -9.69 -5.12 10.39
N LEU A 7 -8.61 -5.22 11.16
CA LEU A 7 -7.38 -4.51 10.84
C LEU A 7 -6.71 -5.19 9.66
N VAL A 8 -6.30 -4.42 8.65
CA VAL A 8 -5.74 -4.93 7.40
C VAL A 8 -4.32 -4.40 7.20
N SER A 9 -3.36 -5.27 6.92
CA SER A 9 -2.01 -4.87 6.50
C SER A 9 -1.85 -5.15 5.01
N VAL A 10 -1.57 -4.11 4.21
CA VAL A 10 -1.31 -4.22 2.78
C VAL A 10 0.20 -4.23 2.57
N ILE A 11 0.75 -5.39 2.20
CA ILE A 11 2.19 -5.56 1.97
C ILE A 11 2.47 -5.48 0.47
N ILE A 12 3.29 -4.52 0.06
CA ILE A 12 3.69 -4.29 -1.34
C ILE A 12 5.19 -4.56 -1.47
N VAL A 13 5.55 -5.67 -2.09
CA VAL A 13 6.95 -5.96 -2.45
C VAL A 13 7.21 -5.44 -3.86
N THR A 14 8.27 -4.66 -4.05
CA THR A 14 8.57 -3.99 -5.31
C THR A 14 10.06 -3.98 -5.63
N TYR A 15 10.39 -3.95 -6.93
CA TYR A 15 11.73 -3.80 -7.46
C TYR A 15 11.65 -3.07 -8.81
N ASN A 16 12.36 -1.95 -8.95
CA ASN A 16 12.44 -1.09 -10.14
C ASN A 16 11.09 -0.78 -10.79
N ARG A 17 10.13 -0.30 -9.99
CA ARG A 17 8.73 -0.06 -10.41
C ARG A 17 8.15 1.26 -9.91
N ILE A 18 8.94 2.34 -9.84
CA ILE A 18 8.52 3.62 -9.24
C ILE A 18 7.16 4.14 -9.74
N ASN A 19 6.88 4.07 -11.04
CA ASN A 19 5.62 4.57 -11.61
C ASN A 19 4.43 3.68 -11.26
N VAL A 20 4.63 2.37 -11.23
CA VAL A 20 3.58 1.41 -10.86
C VAL A 20 3.28 1.49 -9.37
N LEU A 21 4.33 1.64 -8.54
CA LEU A 21 4.18 1.84 -7.10
C LEU A 21 3.36 3.10 -6.81
N LYS A 22 3.65 4.22 -7.49
CA LYS A 22 2.85 5.46 -7.35
C LYS A 22 1.37 5.24 -7.66
N ASN A 23 1.07 4.58 -8.77
CA ASN A 23 -0.31 4.29 -9.15
C ASN A 23 -1.01 3.36 -8.13
N CYS A 24 -0.29 2.37 -7.60
CA CYS A 24 -0.79 1.45 -6.58
C CYS A 24 -1.12 2.20 -5.28
N LEU A 25 -0.21 3.05 -4.80
CA LEU A 25 -0.42 3.83 -3.58
C LEU A 25 -1.58 4.82 -3.72
N GLU A 26 -1.73 5.49 -4.87
CA GLU A 26 -2.89 6.34 -5.12
C GLU A 26 -4.20 5.53 -5.18
N ALA A 27 -4.19 4.32 -5.74
CA ALA A 27 -5.37 3.45 -5.72
C ALA A 27 -5.76 3.00 -4.30
N ILE A 28 -4.78 2.71 -3.44
CA ILE A 28 -5.00 2.35 -2.03
C ILE A 28 -5.54 3.54 -1.24
N LYS A 29 -4.95 4.73 -1.42
CA LYS A 29 -5.37 5.97 -0.78
C LYS A 29 -6.81 6.38 -1.11
N ASN A 30 -7.30 5.98 -2.29
CA ASN A 30 -8.66 6.25 -2.77
C ASN A 30 -9.67 5.13 -2.43
N GLN A 31 -9.30 4.12 -1.65
CA GLN A 31 -10.25 3.11 -1.16
C GLN A 31 -11.28 3.72 -0.19
N THR A 32 -12.47 3.15 -0.17
CA THR A 32 -13.55 3.52 0.77
C THR A 32 -13.37 2.90 2.16
N PHE A 33 -12.37 2.03 2.34
CA PHE A 33 -12.05 1.42 3.62
C PHE A 33 -11.49 2.47 4.61
N SER A 34 -11.82 2.34 5.89
CA SER A 34 -11.40 3.33 6.90
C SER A 34 -9.89 3.40 7.01
N LYS A 35 -9.33 4.61 6.92
CA LYS A 35 -7.88 4.86 6.99
C LYS A 35 -7.26 4.48 8.33
N ASP A 36 -8.06 4.44 9.39
CA ASP A 36 -7.60 4.07 10.73
C ASP A 36 -7.57 2.55 10.94
N LEU A 37 -8.05 1.77 9.96
CA LEU A 37 -8.16 0.31 10.05
C LEU A 37 -7.19 -0.43 9.11
N TYR A 38 -6.29 0.29 8.43
CA TYR A 38 -5.26 -0.36 7.65
C TYR A 38 -3.92 0.35 7.69
N GLU A 39 -2.88 -0.42 7.43
CA GLU A 39 -1.52 0.05 7.20
C GLU A 39 -1.04 -0.41 5.82
N VAL A 40 -0.09 0.34 5.25
CA VAL A 40 0.57 -0.01 3.99
C VAL A 40 2.06 -0.13 4.26
N ILE A 41 2.62 -1.29 3.97
CA ILE A 41 4.03 -1.60 4.17
C ILE A 41 4.63 -1.84 2.78
N VAL A 42 5.54 -0.95 2.37
CA VAL A 42 6.28 -1.10 1.12
C VAL A 42 7.64 -1.71 1.42
N VAL A 43 7.95 -2.84 0.78
CA VAL A 43 9.24 -3.51 0.86
C VAL A 43 9.92 -3.34 -0.50
N ASP A 44 10.98 -2.52 -0.52
CA ASP A 44 11.82 -2.34 -1.70
C ASP A 44 13.00 -3.32 -1.69
N ASP A 45 13.13 -4.13 -2.74
CA ASP A 45 14.17 -5.15 -2.88
C ASP A 45 15.46 -4.59 -3.52
N GLY A 46 15.90 -3.41 -3.07
CA GLY A 46 17.12 -2.78 -3.55
C GLY A 46 17.00 -2.15 -4.93
N SER A 47 15.93 -1.38 -5.17
CA SER A 47 15.73 -0.70 -6.45
C SER A 47 16.81 0.36 -6.72
N THR A 48 17.10 0.56 -8.01
CA THR A 48 18.01 1.59 -8.52
C THR A 48 17.31 2.68 -9.32
N ASP A 49 16.01 2.52 -9.60
CA ASP A 49 15.19 3.45 -10.37
C ASP A 49 14.62 4.63 -9.56
N GLY A 50 15.01 4.76 -8.29
CA GLY A 50 14.52 5.79 -7.38
C GLY A 50 13.26 5.41 -6.61
N THR A 51 12.81 4.16 -6.65
CA THR A 51 11.81 3.62 -5.72
C THR A 51 12.34 3.75 -4.28
N LYS A 52 11.81 4.70 -3.50
CA LYS A 52 12.18 5.03 -2.10
C LYS A 52 11.00 5.67 -1.38
#